data_AF-A0A251X451-F1
#
_entry.id   AF-A0A251X451-F1
#
_cell.length_a   1.000
_cell.length_b   1.000
_cell.length_c   1.000
_cell.angle_alpha   90.00
_cell.angle_beta   90.00
_cell.angle_gamma   90.00
#
_symmetry.space_group_name_H-M   'P 1'
#
loop_
_entity.id
_entity.type
_entity.pdbx_description
1 polymer ?
#
loop_
_entity_poly.entity_id
_entity_poly.type
_entity_poly.pdbx_seq_one_letter_code
_entity_poly.pdbx_strand_id
1 'polypeptide(L)'
;MEFFVLVIIGIVWFALSRYSQYLNEKRREALLLKYGNVEIVDMIMKKMFWQGQTTEQLIDSLGKPLDIDKKVMKTKTKETWKYNKTGRGRYALRIILEDGYVVGWDNKT
;
A
#
# COMPACT_ATOMS: atom_id res chain seq x y z
N MET A 1 -38.97 15.40 -6.64
CA MET A 1 -37.87 14.73 -7.37
C MET A 1 -36.55 14.86 -6.61
N GLU A 2 -36.11 16.06 -6.25
CA GLU A 2 -34.81 16.29 -5.57
C GLU A 2 -34.69 15.62 -4.19
N PHE A 3 -35.74 15.66 -3.36
CA PHE A 3 -35.74 15.00 -2.05
C PHE A 3 -35.51 13.47 -2.14
N PHE A 4 -36.19 12.81 -3.08
CA PHE A 4 -36.04 11.37 -3.28
C PHE A 4 -34.63 10.99 -3.77
N VAL A 5 -34.00 11.84 -4.58
CA VAL A 5 -32.62 11.65 -5.04
C VAL A 5 -31.63 11.74 -3.86
N LEU A 6 -31.80 12.71 -2.96
CA LEU A 6 -30.95 12.86 -1.77
C LEU A 6 -31.08 11.66 -0.81
N VAL A 7 -32.30 11.14 -0.62
CA VAL A 7 -32.54 9.94 0.20
C VAL A 7 -31.85 8.72 -0.39
N ILE A 8 -31.94 8.52 -1.71
CA ILE A 8 -31.27 7.40 -2.39
C ILE A 8 -29.74 7.52 -2.27
N ILE A 9 -29.17 8.71 -2.47
CA ILE A 9 -27.72 8.94 -2.30
C ILE A 9 -27.28 8.61 -0.88
N GLY A 10 -28.06 9.03 0.13
CA GLY A 10 -27.77 8.73 1.55
C GLY A 10 -27.78 7.23 1.85
N ILE A 11 -28.77 6.48 1.32
CA ILE A 11 -28.85 5.02 1.48
C ILE A 11 -27.66 4.32 0.82
N VAL A 12 -27.31 4.73 -0.41
CA VAL A 12 -26.16 4.18 -1.14
C VAL A 12 -24.87 4.46 -0.39
N TRP A 13 -24.64 5.70 0.08
CA TRP A 13 -23.48 6.03 0.90
C TRP A 13 -23.42 5.20 2.18
N PHE A 14 -24.54 5.05 2.88
CA PHE A 14 -24.62 4.24 4.08
C PHE A 14 -24.28 2.77 3.81
N ALA A 15 -24.84 2.17 2.76
CA ALA A 15 -24.54 0.80 2.36
C ALA A 15 -23.06 0.60 2.00
N LEU A 16 -22.49 1.51 1.20
CA LEU A 16 -21.06 1.50 0.84
C LEU A 16 -20.16 1.63 2.08
N SER A 17 -20.53 2.46 3.05
CA SER A 17 -19.77 2.65 4.28
C SER A 17 -19.73 1.40 5.15
N ARG A 18 -20.84 0.65 5.24
CA ARG A 18 -20.92 -0.61 6.00
C ARG A 18 -20.10 -1.71 5.32
N TYR A 19 -20.19 -1.79 4.00
CA TYR A 19 -19.45 -2.76 3.22
C TYR A 19 -17.92 -2.57 3.35
N SER A 20 -17.45 -1.32 3.32
CA SER A 20 -16.02 -1.03 3.47
C SER A 20 -15.48 -1.37 4.87
N GLN A 21 -16.25 -1.14 5.93
CA GLN A 21 -15.88 -1.51 7.30
C GLN A 21 -15.68 -3.02 7.44
N TYR A 22 -16.61 -3.82 6.90
CA TYR A 22 -16.53 -5.28 6.94
C TYR A 22 -15.28 -5.81 6.22
N LEU A 23 -14.98 -5.28 5.04
CA LEU A 23 -13.79 -5.68 4.28
C LEU A 23 -12.49 -5.29 5.01
N ASN A 24 -12.46 -4.13 5.66
CA ASN A 24 -11.29 -3.68 6.42
C ASN A 24 -11.03 -4.58 7.63
N GLU A 25 -12.06 -5.00 8.35
CA GLU A 25 -11.90 -5.93 9.48
C GLU A 25 -11.36 -7.27 9.01
N LYS A 26 -11.93 -7.83 7.93
CA LYS A 26 -11.45 -9.10 7.35
C LYS A 26 -10.00 -9.02 6.88
N ARG A 27 -9.62 -7.90 6.26
CA ARG A 27 -8.24 -7.64 5.85
C ARG A 27 -7.32 -7.56 7.08
N ARG A 28 -7.74 -6.88 8.14
CA ARG A 28 -6.98 -6.75 9.38
C ARG A 28 -6.78 -8.10 10.06
N GLU A 29 -7.85 -8.90 10.20
CA GLU A 29 -7.80 -10.27 10.73
C GLU A 29 -6.80 -11.13 9.94
N ALA A 30 -6.87 -11.10 8.60
CA ALA A 30 -5.96 -11.86 7.74
C ALA A 30 -4.49 -11.42 7.91
N LEU A 31 -4.24 -10.12 8.00
CA LEU A 31 -2.89 -9.58 8.20
C LEU A 31 -2.36 -9.89 9.61
N LEU A 32 -3.20 -9.87 10.64
CA LEU A 32 -2.83 -10.27 11.99
C LEU A 32 -2.48 -11.75 12.06
N LEU A 33 -3.26 -12.60 11.39
CA LEU A 33 -2.95 -14.03 11.29
C LEU A 33 -1.63 -14.27 10.56
N LYS A 34 -1.33 -13.47 9.53
CA LYS A 34 -0.12 -13.58 8.71
C LYS A 34 1.15 -13.10 9.43
N TYR A 35 1.10 -11.95 10.10
CA TYR A 35 2.28 -11.28 10.65
C TYR A 35 2.40 -11.37 12.17
N GLY A 36 1.32 -11.67 12.90
CA GLY A 36 1.31 -11.80 14.35
C GLY A 36 1.64 -10.53 15.14
N ASN A 37 1.85 -9.38 14.48
CA ASN A 37 2.25 -8.13 15.10
C ASN A 37 1.26 -7.01 14.75
N VAL A 38 0.60 -6.48 15.78
CA VAL A 38 -0.44 -5.45 15.63
C VAL A 38 0.10 -4.16 15.04
N GLU A 39 1.30 -3.73 15.43
CA GLU A 39 1.90 -2.47 14.96
C GLU A 39 2.20 -2.53 13.45
N ILE A 40 2.76 -3.65 12.99
CA ILE A 40 3.04 -3.87 11.56
C ILE A 40 1.74 -3.85 10.77
N VAL A 41 0.70 -4.54 11.25
CA VAL A 41 -0.60 -4.58 10.58
C VAL A 41 -1.24 -3.20 10.54
N ASP A 42 -1.19 -2.44 11.62
CA ASP A 42 -1.75 -1.09 11.66
C ASP A 42 -1.00 -0.14 10.70
N MET A 43 0.33 -0.27 10.58
CA MET A 43 1.10 0.47 9.58
C MET A 43 0.73 0.09 8.13
N ILE A 44 0.56 -1.20 7.85
CA ILE A 44 0.12 -1.71 6.54
C ILE A 44 -1.29 -1.19 6.21
N MET A 45 -2.22 -1.24 7.17
CA MET A 45 -3.59 -0.74 7.01
C MET A 45 -3.62 0.77 6.74
N LYS A 46 -2.68 1.52 7.33
CA LYS A 46 -2.48 2.96 7.06
C LYS A 46 -1.77 3.25 5.73
N LYS A 47 -1.42 2.23 4.94
CA LYS A 47 -0.62 2.34 3.70
C LYS A 47 0.73 3.03 3.91
N MET A 48 1.35 2.81 5.07
CA MET A 48 2.65 3.37 5.42
C MET A 48 3.80 2.45 4.99
N PHE A 49 4.98 3.04 4.81
CA PHE A 49 6.22 2.33 4.53
C PHE A 49 7.32 2.82 5.49
N TRP A 50 8.25 1.93 5.86
CA TRP A 50 9.30 2.22 6.84
C TRP A 50 10.58 1.44 6.52
N GLN A 51 11.69 1.81 7.15
CA GLN A 51 12.98 1.11 6.98
C GLN A 51 12.95 -0.27 7.67
N GLY A 52 13.52 -1.28 7.01
CA GLY A 52 13.49 -2.67 7.47
C GLY A 52 12.21 -3.43 7.15
N GLN A 53 11.24 -2.79 6.48
CA GLN A 53 10.04 -3.46 5.96
C GLN A 53 10.44 -4.47 4.88
N THR A 54 9.84 -5.66 4.91
CA THR A 54 10.05 -6.68 3.86
C THR A 54 9.32 -6.31 2.56
N THR A 55 9.80 -6.84 1.43
CA THR A 55 9.10 -6.76 0.13
C THR A 55 7.63 -7.16 0.24
N GLU A 56 7.33 -8.22 0.96
CA GLU A 56 5.97 -8.72 1.14
C GLU A 56 5.09 -7.74 1.92
N GLN A 57 5.59 -7.20 3.04
CA GLN A 57 4.88 -6.18 3.81
C GLN A 57 4.69 -4.89 3.01
N LEU A 58 5.65 -4.54 2.16
CA LEU A 58 5.55 -3.37 1.28
C LEU A 58 4.46 -3.57 0.23
N ILE A 59 4.36 -4.77 -0.37
CA ILE A 59 3.27 -5.13 -1.28
C ILE A 59 1.93 -5.09 -0.54
N ASP A 60 1.86 -5.62 0.68
CA ASP A 60 0.60 -5.62 1.44
C ASP A 60 0.16 -4.20 1.84
N SER A 61 1.11 -3.26 1.98
CA SER A 61 0.86 -1.85 2.31
C SER A 61 0.50 -1.00 1.07
N LEU A 62 1.39 -0.93 0.09
CA LEU A 62 1.27 -0.05 -1.08
C LEU A 62 0.69 -0.74 -2.32
N GLY A 63 0.65 -2.06 -2.33
CA GLY A 63 0.34 -2.86 -3.51
C GLY A 63 1.58 -3.13 -4.38
N LYS A 64 1.32 -3.75 -5.53
CA LYS A 64 2.37 -4.06 -6.52
C LYS A 64 2.93 -2.77 -7.11
N PRO A 65 4.26 -2.64 -7.25
CA PRO A 65 4.87 -1.51 -7.91
C PRO A 65 4.47 -1.45 -9.39
N LEU A 66 4.48 -0.25 -9.96
CA LEU A 66 4.21 -0.05 -11.39
C LEU A 66 5.40 -0.45 -12.26
N ASP A 67 6.60 -0.35 -11.70
CA ASP A 67 7.86 -0.66 -12.38
C ASP A 67 8.94 -0.96 -11.33
N ILE A 68 9.89 -1.82 -11.68
CA ILE A 68 10.96 -2.28 -10.78
C ILE A 68 12.29 -2.18 -11.53
N ASP A 69 13.19 -1.32 -11.04
CA ASP A 69 14.59 -1.34 -11.47
C ASP A 69 15.38 -2.28 -10.56
N LYS A 70 15.87 -3.39 -11.10
CA LYS A 70 16.67 -4.38 -10.36
C LYS A 70 18.13 -4.35 -10.81
N LYS A 71 19.04 -4.23 -9.84
CA LYS A 71 20.49 -4.31 -10.03
C LYS A 71 21.06 -5.38 -9.11
N VAL A 72 21.48 -6.50 -9.70
CA VAL A 72 22.16 -7.59 -9.00
C VAL A 72 23.66 -7.33 -9.01
N MET A 73 24.27 -7.24 -7.84
CA MET A 73 25.71 -7.08 -7.66
C MET A 73 26.29 -8.37 -7.07
N LYS A 74 27.62 -8.47 -6.98
CA LYS A 74 28.31 -9.68 -6.48
C LYS A 74 27.88 -10.07 -5.06
N THR A 75 27.59 -9.09 -4.21
CA THR A 75 27.32 -9.30 -2.77
C THR A 75 25.91 -8.91 -2.34
N LYS A 76 25.16 -8.18 -3.18
CA LYS A 76 23.88 -7.57 -2.81
C LYS A 76 22.95 -7.44 -4.00
N THR A 77 21.65 -7.47 -3.76
CA THR A 77 20.61 -7.13 -4.74
C THR A 77 19.97 -5.80 -4.35
N LYS A 78 20.05 -4.81 -5.25
CA LYS A 78 19.38 -3.53 -5.08
C LYS A 78 18.18 -3.43 -6.00
N GLU A 79 17.02 -3.14 -5.44
CA GLU A 79 15.79 -2.92 -6.20
C GLU A 79 15.26 -1.50 -5.94
N THR A 80 14.72 -0.86 -6.96
CA THR A 80 14.02 0.42 -6.84
C THR A 80 12.62 0.25 -7.40
N TRP A 81 11.65 0.22 -6.49
CA TRP A 81 10.25 0.02 -6.79
C TRP A 81 9.58 1.37 -7.00
N LYS A 82 8.88 1.53 -8.12
CA LYS A 82 8.32 2.81 -8.54
C LYS A 82 6.80 2.81 -8.41
N TYR A 83 6.30 3.88 -7.84
CA TYR A 83 4.88 4.12 -7.53
C TYR A 83 4.46 5.51 -8.00
N ASN A 84 3.15 5.74 -8.09
CA ASN A 84 2.55 7.03 -8.43
C ASN A 84 3.11 7.64 -9.72
N LYS A 85 2.76 7.04 -10.87
CA LYS A 85 3.20 7.52 -12.18
C LYS A 85 2.58 8.89 -12.48
N THR A 86 3.43 9.91 -12.65
CA THR A 86 3.01 11.29 -12.96
C THR A 86 3.20 11.66 -14.43
N GLY A 87 3.94 10.85 -15.18
CA GLY A 87 4.17 11.07 -16.62
C GLY A 87 4.97 9.93 -17.25
N ARG A 88 5.38 10.12 -18.51
CA ARG A 88 6.23 9.14 -19.21
C ARG A 88 7.57 9.00 -18.48
N GLY A 89 7.80 7.83 -17.87
CA GLY A 89 9.00 7.54 -17.08
C GLY A 89 9.13 8.34 -15.77
N ARG A 90 8.10 9.09 -15.36
CA ARG A 90 8.11 9.90 -14.14
C ARG A 90 7.23 9.26 -13.08
N TYR A 91 7.83 9.08 -11.90
CA TYR A 91 7.22 8.46 -10.73
C TYR A 91 7.46 9.38 -9.54
N ALA A 92 6.41 9.66 -8.78
CA ALA A 92 6.49 10.52 -7.59
C ALA A 92 7.13 9.77 -6.42
N LEU A 93 6.87 8.47 -6.29
CA LEU A 93 7.41 7.66 -5.19
C LEU A 93 8.33 6.57 -5.71
N ARG A 94 9.54 6.48 -5.15
CA ARG A 94 10.49 5.39 -5.38
C ARG A 94 10.91 4.82 -4.04
N ILE A 95 10.65 3.55 -3.81
CA ILE A 95 11.13 2.82 -2.63
C ILE A 95 12.38 2.05 -3.04
N ILE A 96 13.45 2.18 -2.24
CA ILE A 96 14.73 1.50 -2.46
C ILE A 96 14.79 0.32 -1.50
N LEU A 97 15.05 -0.86 -2.05
CA LEU A 97 15.23 -2.10 -1.31
C LEU A 97 16.63 -2.65 -1.53
N GLU A 98 17.23 -3.17 -0.47
CA GLU A 98 18.44 -4.00 -0.54
C GLU A 98 18.14 -5.35 0.09
N ASP A 99 18.45 -6.42 -0.65
CA ASP A 99 18.30 -7.81 -0.22
C ASP A 99 16.89 -8.14 0.32
N GLY A 100 15.86 -7.51 -0.25
CA GLY A 100 14.45 -7.72 0.11
C GLY A 100 13.91 -6.84 1.24
N TYR A 101 14.72 -5.90 1.75
CA TYR A 101 14.34 -4.97 2.81
C TYR A 101 14.36 -3.53 2.34
N VAL A 102 13.37 -2.75 2.75
CA VAL A 102 13.33 -1.31 2.49
C VAL A 102 14.47 -0.61 3.23
N VAL A 103 15.34 0.09 2.50
CA VAL A 103 16.45 0.86 3.06
C VAL A 103 16.23 2.38 2.97
N GLY A 104 15.38 2.83 2.06
CA GLY A 104 15.07 4.25 1.90
C GLY A 104 14.07 4.51 0.80
N TRP A 105 13.73 5.79 0.57
CA TRP A 105 12.78 6.19 -0.46
C TRP A 105 13.05 7.62 -0.93
N ASP A 106 12.63 7.91 -2.16
CA ASP A 106 12.58 9.25 -2.74
C ASP A 106 11.11 9.58 -3.05
N ASN A 107 10.62 10.68 -2.48
CA ASN A 107 9.27 11.19 -2.70
C ASN A 107 9.36 12.60 -3.29
N LYS A 108 9.07 12.70 -4.59
CA LYS A 108 8.96 13.99 -5.29
C LYS A 108 7.53 14.47 -5.14
N THR A 109 7.36 15.47 -4.27
CA THR A 109 6.12 16.24 -4.08
C THR A 109 5.89 17.17 -5.27
#